data_AF-A0AA88IFY4-F1
#
_entry.id   AF-A0AA88IFY4-F1
#
_cell.length_a   1.000
_cell.length_b   1.000
_cell.length_c   1.000
_cell.angle_alpha   90.00
_cell.angle_beta   90.00
_cell.angle_gamma   90.00
#
_symmetry.space_group_name_H-M   'P 1'
#
loop_
_entity.id
_entity.type
_entity.pdbx_description
1 polymer ?
#
loop_
_entity_poly.entity_id
_entity_poly.type
_entity_poly.pdbx_seq_one_letter_code
_entity_poly.pdbx_strand_id
1 'polypeptide(L)'
;MFDKTKILRFNRIVKFYWHGFFNVGRASHLRCALVMPAKDTLCEKGFTSIDSLLFMNKVMMQQVDQLSQFDEELYKVSGEGSETPDNRDTEEKYLIATSEQPLGAIHQGEWLSEKDLPMRYTGLSHCFHKEVGSHGRDTTGIFRVHEFEK
;
A
#
# COMPACT_ATOMS: atom_id res chain seq x y z
N MET A 1 -14.62 -10.55 18.39
CA MET A 1 -14.00 -9.88 19.57
C MET A 1 -13.98 -8.36 19.44
N PHE A 2 -13.63 -7.79 18.28
CA PHE A 2 -13.49 -6.33 18.09
C PHE A 2 -14.78 -5.51 17.98
N ASP A 3 -15.91 -6.11 17.58
CA ASP A 3 -17.19 -5.38 17.44
C ASP A 3 -17.77 -4.97 18.82
N LYS A 4 -17.55 -5.79 19.86
CA LYS A 4 -18.07 -5.55 21.21
C LYS A 4 -17.44 -4.32 21.91
N THR A 5 -16.27 -3.86 21.46
CA THR A 5 -15.56 -2.71 22.04
C THR A 5 -15.80 -1.39 21.29
N LYS A 6 -16.56 -1.38 20.18
CA LYS A 6 -16.86 -0.19 19.33
C LYS A 6 -15.63 0.53 18.75
N ILE A 7 -14.44 -0.05 18.83
CA ILE A 7 -13.19 0.57 18.35
C ILE A 7 -12.98 0.39 16.84
N LEU A 8 -13.61 -0.62 16.25
CA LEU A 8 -13.69 -0.80 14.79
C LEU A 8 -15.14 -0.65 14.35
N ARG A 9 -15.36 0.03 13.22
CA ARG A 9 -16.72 0.23 12.66
C ARG A 9 -16.80 -0.31 11.24
N PHE A 10 -17.46 -1.47 11.09
CA PHE A 10 -17.68 -2.14 9.80
C PHE A 10 -19.03 -1.77 9.17
N ASN A 11 -20.12 -1.83 9.93
CA ASN A 11 -21.49 -1.63 9.40
C ASN A 11 -21.78 -0.24 8.82
N ARG A 12 -20.96 0.77 9.15
CA ARG A 12 -21.10 2.12 8.57
C ARG A 12 -20.37 2.28 7.25
N ILE A 13 -19.45 1.38 6.92
CA ILE A 13 -18.62 1.46 5.71
C ILE A 13 -19.29 0.84 4.50
N VAL A 14 -20.23 -0.09 4.65
CA VAL A 14 -21.01 -0.64 3.52
C VAL A 14 -21.64 0.47 2.66
N LYS A 15 -21.87 1.67 3.22
CA LYS A 15 -22.33 2.87 2.49
C LYS A 15 -21.27 3.58 1.64
N PHE A 16 -19.99 3.42 1.97
CA PHE A 16 -18.83 4.06 1.33
C PHE A 16 -18.01 3.06 0.49
N TYR A 17 -17.95 1.80 0.92
CA TYR A 17 -17.13 0.76 0.33
C TYR A 17 -17.70 -0.63 0.67
N TRP A 18 -17.65 -1.58 -0.26
CA TRP A 18 -18.28 -2.90 -0.08
C TRP A 18 -17.72 -3.66 1.13
N HIS A 19 -16.39 -3.65 1.33
CA HIS A 19 -15.71 -4.31 2.45
C HIS A 19 -14.56 -3.44 3.00
N GLY A 20 -14.72 -2.86 4.18
CA GLY A 20 -13.69 -2.04 4.82
C GLY A 20 -13.99 -1.73 6.29
N PHE A 21 -13.07 -1.05 6.97
CA PHE A 21 -13.17 -0.72 8.40
C PHE A 21 -12.63 0.68 8.72
N PHE A 22 -13.19 1.32 9.75
CA PHE A 22 -12.62 2.54 10.33
C PHE A 22 -11.96 2.18 11.65
N ASN A 23 -10.71 2.60 11.81
CA ASN A 23 -10.05 2.66 13.12
C ASN A 23 -10.58 3.87 13.90
N VAL A 24 -11.31 3.64 14.99
CA VAL A 24 -11.93 4.71 15.78
C VAL A 24 -11.44 4.68 17.22
N GLY A 25 -11.20 5.87 17.78
CA GLY A 25 -10.81 6.04 19.17
C GLY A 25 -9.50 5.32 19.48
N ARG A 26 -9.51 4.41 20.46
CA ARG A 26 -8.30 3.69 20.89
C ARG A 26 -7.70 2.79 19.81
N ALA A 27 -8.46 2.29 18.83
CA ALA A 27 -7.89 1.52 17.73
C ALA A 27 -6.98 2.37 16.84
N SER A 28 -7.37 3.62 16.56
CA SER A 28 -6.53 4.55 15.78
C SER A 28 -5.20 4.85 16.49
N HIS A 29 -5.25 5.04 17.81
CA HIS A 29 -4.05 5.24 18.63
C HIS A 29 -3.19 3.98 18.70
N LEU A 30 -3.81 2.80 18.88
CA LEU A 30 -3.11 1.52 18.91
C LEU A 30 -2.35 1.27 17.60
N ARG A 31 -2.98 1.55 16.45
CA ARG A 31 -2.31 1.50 15.15
C ARG A 31 -1.04 2.36 15.14
N CYS A 32 -1.14 3.63 15.52
CA CYS A 32 0.04 4.51 15.60
C CYS A 32 1.10 3.97 16.57
N ALA A 33 0.67 3.43 17.72
CA ALA A 33 1.55 2.86 18.74
C ALA A 33 2.22 1.55 18.30
N LEU A 34 1.75 0.89 17.23
CA LEU A 34 2.42 -0.25 16.61
C LEU A 34 3.39 0.21 15.53
N VAL A 35 2.96 1.15 14.67
CA VAL A 35 3.74 1.58 13.52
C VAL A 35 4.98 2.38 13.93
N MET A 36 4.85 3.36 14.84
CA MET A 36 5.98 4.23 15.20
C MET A 36 7.14 3.43 15.81
N PRO A 37 6.93 2.57 16.84
CA PRO A 37 8.03 1.78 17.39
C PRO A 37 8.63 0.77 16.41
N ALA A 38 7.83 0.23 15.48
CA ALA A 38 8.35 -0.67 14.45
C ALA A 38 9.30 0.07 13.49
N LYS A 39 8.95 1.29 13.09
CA LYS A 39 9.83 2.16 12.28
C LYS A 39 11.10 2.52 13.06
N ASP A 40 10.96 2.96 14.29
CA ASP A 40 12.11 3.33 15.15
C ASP A 40 13.07 2.15 15.32
N THR A 41 12.55 0.95 15.58
CA THR A 41 13.35 -0.28 15.70
C THR A 41 14.17 -0.60 14.44
N LEU A 42 13.62 -0.32 13.26
CA LEU A 42 14.32 -0.53 11.99
C LEU A 42 15.35 0.57 11.73
N CYS A 43 15.02 1.83 12.05
CA CYS A 43 15.97 2.94 11.96
C CYS A 43 17.18 2.75 12.88
N GLU A 44 16.97 2.26 14.11
CA GLU A 44 18.07 1.88 15.02
C GLU A 44 18.97 0.78 14.45
N LYS A 45 18.46 -0.06 13.54
CA LYS A 45 19.22 -1.10 12.82
C LYS A 45 19.87 -0.61 11.52
N GLY A 46 19.86 0.70 11.29
CA GLY A 46 20.48 1.34 10.13
C GLY A 46 19.62 1.31 8.86
N PHE A 47 18.29 1.19 8.98
CA PHE A 47 17.38 1.37 7.85
C PHE A 47 16.99 2.84 7.68
N THR A 48 17.02 3.33 6.45
CA THR A 48 16.46 4.62 6.07
C THR A 48 14.94 4.49 5.96
N SER A 49 14.20 5.25 6.75
CA SER A 49 12.74 5.28 6.68
C SER A 49 12.28 6.09 5.47
N ILE A 50 11.36 5.53 4.69
CA ILE A 50 10.72 6.16 3.54
C ILE A 50 9.21 5.99 3.68
N ASP A 51 8.47 7.09 3.58
CA ASP A 51 7.02 7.03 3.39
C ASP A 51 6.78 6.89 1.88
N SER A 52 6.22 5.74 1.50
CA SER A 52 6.20 5.29 0.11
C SER A 52 4.99 5.85 -0.66
N LEU A 53 5.14 5.99 -1.97
CA LEU A 53 4.06 6.36 -2.88
C LEU A 53 2.93 5.33 -2.85
N LEU A 54 1.69 5.79 -3.09
CA LEU A 54 0.50 4.93 -3.08
C LEU A 54 0.10 4.40 -4.45
N PHE A 55 0.60 4.99 -5.53
CA PHE A 55 0.37 4.54 -6.89
C PHE A 55 1.61 4.73 -7.75
N MET A 56 1.72 3.90 -8.78
CA MET A 56 2.78 3.95 -9.78
C MET A 56 2.16 4.00 -11.18
N ASN A 57 2.87 4.62 -12.13
CA ASN A 57 2.49 4.49 -13.53
C ASN A 57 2.66 3.03 -13.98
N LYS A 58 1.91 2.63 -15.01
CA LYS A 58 1.91 1.27 -15.53
C LYS A 58 3.30 0.77 -15.90
N VAL A 59 4.10 1.62 -16.56
CA VAL A 59 5.44 1.24 -17.05
C VAL A 59 6.33 0.82 -15.90
N MET A 60 6.37 1.59 -14.81
CA MET A 60 7.17 1.27 -13.63
C MET A 60 6.58 0.08 -12.86
N MET A 61 5.25 0.03 -12.71
CA MET A 61 4.60 -1.10 -12.01
C MET A 61 4.94 -2.43 -12.68
N GLN A 62 5.01 -2.48 -14.02
CA GLN A 62 5.34 -3.69 -14.78
C GLN A 62 6.77 -4.18 -14.56
N GLN A 63 7.68 -3.33 -14.07
CA GLN A 63 9.06 -3.74 -13.79
C GLN A 63 9.20 -4.42 -12.43
N VAL A 64 8.26 -4.19 -11.51
CA VAL A 64 8.35 -4.62 -10.11
C VAL A 64 7.26 -5.61 -9.72
N ASP A 65 6.33 -5.92 -10.62
CA ASP A 65 5.21 -6.82 -10.37
C ASP A 65 5.01 -7.79 -11.54
N GLN A 66 4.43 -8.96 -11.26
CA GLN A 66 4.16 -9.98 -12.28
C GLN A 66 2.90 -9.60 -13.06
N LEU A 67 2.96 -9.71 -14.40
CA LEU A 67 1.83 -9.40 -15.30
C LEU A 67 0.52 -10.12 -14.93
N SER A 68 0.59 -11.33 -14.37
CA SER A 68 -0.58 -12.09 -13.90
C SER A 68 -1.27 -11.46 -12.69
N GLN A 69 -0.56 -10.66 -11.88
CA GLN A 69 -1.09 -10.01 -10.68
C GLN A 69 -1.81 -8.68 -11.01
N PHE A 70 -1.62 -8.13 -12.21
CA PHE A 70 -2.23 -6.85 -12.62
C PHE A 70 -3.76 -6.87 -12.62
N ASP A 71 -4.35 -7.88 -13.25
CA ASP A 71 -5.80 -7.91 -13.43
C ASP A 71 -6.52 -8.43 -12.18
N GLU A 72 -5.89 -9.34 -11.44
CA GLU A 72 -6.50 -10.02 -10.29
C GLU A 72 -6.22 -9.33 -8.95
N GLU A 73 -5.05 -8.72 -8.75
CA GLU A 73 -4.63 -8.20 -7.44
C GLU A 73 -4.59 -6.66 -7.36
N LEU A 74 -4.21 -5.96 -8.44
CA LEU A 74 -3.98 -4.51 -8.41
C LEU A 74 -5.19 -3.66 -8.80
N TYR A 75 -5.47 -2.61 -8.03
CA TYR A 75 -6.46 -1.60 -8.41
C TYR A 75 -5.89 -0.64 -9.47
N LYS A 76 -6.58 -0.55 -10.61
CA LYS A 76 -6.28 0.44 -11.66
C LYS A 76 -6.87 1.80 -11.28
N VAL A 77 -6.06 2.84 -11.40
CA VAL A 77 -6.43 4.24 -11.26
C VAL A 77 -6.54 4.84 -12.65
N SER A 78 -7.76 5.21 -13.04
CA SER A 78 -8.04 5.95 -14.28
C SER A 78 -8.32 7.41 -13.95
N GLY A 79 -7.67 8.33 -14.67
CA GLY A 79 -7.90 9.77 -14.57
C GLY A 79 -7.51 10.46 -15.88
N GLU A 80 -7.83 11.74 -16.02
CA GLU A 80 -7.37 12.54 -17.16
C GLU A 80 -5.83 12.59 -17.11
N GLY A 81 -5.21 11.96 -18.11
CA GLY A 81 -3.78 11.85 -18.21
C GLY A 81 -3.21 13.20 -18.59
N SER A 82 -2.39 13.73 -17.67
CA SER A 82 -1.24 14.61 -17.92
C SER A 82 -1.29 15.94 -17.18
N GLU A 83 -0.25 16.19 -16.38
CA GLU A 83 0.11 17.53 -15.89
C GLU A 83 0.76 18.38 -17.00
N THR A 84 1.03 17.78 -18.17
CA THR A 84 1.54 18.46 -19.37
C THR A 84 0.41 18.69 -20.40
N PRO A 85 0.19 19.93 -20.87
CA PRO A 85 -0.93 20.27 -21.77
C PRO A 85 -0.99 19.48 -23.09
N ASP A 86 0.13 18.90 -23.52
CA ASP A 86 0.32 18.36 -24.87
C ASP A 86 0.13 16.84 -24.99
N ASN A 87 -0.03 16.11 -23.89
CA ASN A 87 -0.17 14.65 -23.92
C ASN A 87 -1.50 14.22 -23.28
N ARG A 88 -2.55 14.01 -24.08
CA ARG A 88 -3.88 13.60 -23.57
C ARG A 88 -4.05 12.09 -23.44
N ASP A 89 -2.98 11.32 -23.64
CA ASP A 89 -3.04 9.89 -23.40
C ASP A 89 -3.28 9.66 -21.91
N THR A 90 -4.38 8.96 -21.59
CA THR A 90 -4.72 8.56 -20.22
C THR A 90 -3.61 7.70 -19.67
N GLU A 91 -2.70 8.28 -18.89
CA GLU A 91 -1.65 7.54 -18.19
C GLU A 91 -2.28 6.57 -17.20
N GLU A 92 -2.25 5.28 -17.54
CA GLU A 92 -2.72 4.23 -16.64
C GLU A 92 -1.82 4.17 -15.41
N LYS A 93 -2.42 4.29 -14.23
CA LYS A 93 -1.75 4.18 -12.93
C LYS A 93 -2.36 3.02 -12.15
N TYR A 94 -1.60 2.47 -11.21
CA TYR A 94 -2.03 1.36 -10.36
C TYR A 94 -1.71 1.67 -8.91
N LEU A 95 -2.63 1.38 -7.99
CA LEU A 95 -2.36 1.43 -6.56
C LEU A 95 -1.37 0.31 -6.20
N ILE A 96 -0.50 0.59 -5.22
CA ILE A 96 0.49 -0.39 -4.78
C ILE A 96 -0.15 -1.48 -3.91
N ALA A 97 0.32 -2.72 -4.08
CA ALA A 97 0.00 -3.86 -3.22
C ALA A 97 1.01 -4.01 -2.07
N THR A 98 2.17 -3.34 -2.14
CA THR A 98 3.22 -3.36 -1.12
C THR A 98 4.16 -2.16 -1.31
N SER A 99 4.70 -1.62 -0.22
CA SER A 99 5.78 -0.61 -0.26
C SER A 99 7.03 -1.09 -1.00
N GLU A 100 7.20 -2.40 -1.17
CA GLU A 100 8.29 -2.99 -1.95
C GLU A 100 8.27 -2.59 -3.42
N GLN A 101 7.09 -2.44 -4.06
CA GLN A 101 7.00 -2.10 -5.48
C GLN A 101 7.70 -0.75 -5.81
N PRO A 102 7.34 0.37 -5.16
CA PRO A 102 8.03 1.64 -5.39
C PRO A 102 9.45 1.65 -4.83
N LEU A 103 9.74 0.96 -3.72
CA LEU A 103 11.11 0.86 -3.20
C LEU A 103 12.02 0.05 -4.14
N GLY A 104 11.50 -0.97 -4.82
CA GLY A 104 12.24 -1.76 -5.80
C GLY A 104 12.57 -0.96 -7.06
N ALA A 105 11.72 0.01 -7.40
CA ALA A 105 11.93 0.92 -8.53
C ALA A 105 12.73 2.20 -8.16
N ILE A 106 13.06 2.43 -6.89
CA ILE A 106 13.57 3.72 -6.43
C ILE A 106 14.93 4.11 -7.04
N HIS A 107 15.76 3.12 -7.39
CA HIS A 107 17.08 3.32 -8.03
C HIS A 107 17.08 2.96 -9.52
N GLN A 108 15.92 2.95 -10.16
CA GLN A 108 15.82 2.58 -11.56
C GLN A 108 16.61 3.57 -12.45
N GLY A 109 17.56 3.02 -13.22
CA GLY A 109 18.42 3.81 -14.10
C GLY A 109 19.64 4.43 -13.40
N GLU A 110 19.87 4.13 -12.12
CA GLU A 110 21.03 4.60 -11.37
C GLU A 110 22.17 3.58 -11.38
N TRP A 111 23.41 4.08 -11.37
CA TRP A 111 24.61 3.27 -11.13
C TRP A 111 25.02 3.39 -9.66
N LEU A 112 24.95 2.29 -8.91
CA LEU A 112 25.24 2.29 -7.49
C LEU A 112 26.74 2.05 -7.23
N SER A 113 27.33 2.80 -6.30
CA SER A 113 28.70 2.54 -5.85
C SER A 113 28.71 1.43 -4.80
N GLU A 114 29.73 0.57 -4.81
CA GLU A 114 29.92 -0.43 -3.75
C GLU A 114 30.03 0.20 -2.35
N LYS A 115 30.49 1.46 -2.28
CA LYS A 115 30.61 2.21 -1.02
C LYS A 115 29.27 2.57 -0.40
N ASP A 116 28.21 2.64 -1.21
CA ASP A 116 26.86 2.97 -0.77
C ASP A 116 26.11 1.72 -0.27
N LEU A 117 26.66 0.52 -0.48
CA LEU A 117 26.05 -0.75 -0.10
C LEU A 117 26.51 -1.23 1.30
N PRO A 118 25.61 -1.86 2.09
CA PRO A 118 24.21 -2.15 1.78
C PRO A 118 23.29 -0.95 2.05
N MET A 119 22.51 -0.56 1.05
CA MET A 119 21.38 0.35 1.26
C MET A 119 20.21 -0.43 1.88
N ARG A 120 19.63 0.11 2.94
CA ARG A 120 18.55 -0.53 3.70
C ARG A 120 17.39 0.44 3.85
N TYR A 121 16.21 0.03 3.43
CA TYR A 121 15.00 0.87 3.47
C TYR A 121 13.90 0.22 4.27
N THR A 122 13.19 1.03 5.08
CA THR A 122 11.92 0.65 5.68
C THR A 122 10.84 1.53 5.08
N GLY A 123 9.91 0.90 4.35
CA GLY A 123 8.81 1.57 3.68
C GLY A 123 7.53 1.43 4.47
N LEU A 124 6.91 2.54 4.86
CA LEU A 124 5.54 2.56 5.37
C LEU A 124 4.59 3.01 4.26
N SER A 125 3.55 2.21 3.98
CA SER A 125 2.47 2.63 3.08
C SER A 125 1.14 1.97 3.38
N HIS A 126 0.07 2.59 2.87
CA HIS A 126 -1.18 1.88 2.63
C HIS A 126 -0.99 0.96 1.41
N CYS A 127 -1.44 -0.28 1.53
CA CYS A 127 -1.35 -1.34 0.55
C CYS A 127 -2.77 -1.76 0.14
N PHE A 128 -2.97 -1.96 -1.16
CA PHE A 128 -4.29 -2.18 -1.75
C PHE A 128 -4.35 -3.50 -2.52
N HIS A 129 -5.18 -4.44 -2.08
CA HIS A 129 -5.35 -5.76 -2.70
C HIS A 129 -6.81 -5.97 -3.11
N LYS A 130 -7.07 -6.34 -4.36
CA LYS A 130 -8.44 -6.64 -4.83
C LYS A 130 -9.03 -7.91 -4.20
N GLU A 131 -8.21 -8.79 -3.64
CA GLU A 131 -8.63 -10.03 -2.96
C GLU A 131 -9.57 -10.92 -3.82
N VAL A 132 -9.40 -10.91 -5.15
CA VAL A 132 -10.18 -11.73 -6.08
C VAL A 132 -9.92 -13.22 -5.79
N GLY A 133 -10.98 -14.03 -5.77
CA GLY A 133 -10.89 -15.48 -5.49
C GLY A 133 -10.92 -15.89 -4.01
N SER A 134 -11.02 -14.94 -3.08
CA SER A 134 -11.14 -15.20 -1.63
C SER A 134 -12.59 -15.28 -1.11
N HIS A 135 -13.59 -15.29 -2.01
CA HIS A 135 -15.02 -15.28 -1.68
C HIS A 135 -15.36 -16.29 -0.55
N GLY A 136 -15.78 -15.75 0.61
CA GLY A 136 -16.21 -16.55 1.76
C GLY A 136 -15.11 -16.93 2.76
N ARG A 137 -13.84 -16.58 2.53
CA ARG A 137 -12.74 -16.79 3.49
C ARG A 137 -12.42 -15.51 4.26
N ASP A 138 -12.27 -15.62 5.58
CA ASP A 138 -11.87 -14.54 6.50
C ASP A 138 -12.69 -13.24 6.39
N THR A 139 -13.98 -13.36 6.08
CA THR A 139 -14.86 -12.22 5.79
C THR A 139 -15.25 -11.38 7.02
N THR A 140 -14.76 -11.74 8.21
CA THR A 140 -15.06 -11.04 9.46
C THR A 140 -13.80 -10.44 10.08
N GLY A 141 -13.86 -9.17 10.49
CA GLY A 141 -12.75 -8.48 11.12
C GLY A 141 -11.80 -7.80 10.12
N ILE A 142 -10.52 -7.65 10.50
CA ILE A 142 -9.49 -6.92 9.74
C ILE A 142 -8.38 -7.82 9.19
N PHE A 143 -8.58 -9.14 9.23
CA PHE A 143 -7.53 -10.07 8.84
C PHE A 143 -7.33 -10.11 7.32
N ARG A 144 -8.42 -9.99 6.55
CA ARG A 144 -8.41 -9.89 5.10
C ARG A 144 -9.25 -8.68 4.69
N VAL A 145 -8.60 -7.68 4.14
CA VAL A 145 -9.18 -6.37 3.82
C VAL A 145 -8.50 -5.82 2.58
N HIS A 146 -9.23 -5.03 1.79
CA HIS A 146 -8.68 -4.43 0.57
C HIS A 146 -7.65 -3.34 0.81
N GLU A 147 -7.59 -2.79 2.03
CA GLU A 147 -6.65 -1.75 2.42
C GLU A 147 -6.05 -2.08 3.80
N PHE A 148 -4.72 -2.05 3.89
CA PHE A 148 -3.99 -2.22 5.15
C PHE A 148 -2.69 -1.41 5.13
N GLU A 149 -2.13 -1.09 6.31
CA GLU A 149 -0.81 -0.47 6.43
C GLU A 149 0.25 -1.56 6.60
N LYS A 150 1.41 -1.38 5.96
CA LYS A 150 2.57 -2.26 6.09
C LYS A 150 3.87 -1.48 6.00
#